data_AF-A0A2V5UIL1-F1
#
_entry.id   AF-A0A2V5UIL1-F1
#
_cell.length_a   1.000
_cell.length_b   1.000
_cell.length_c   1.000
_cell.angle_alpha   90.00
_cell.angle_beta   90.00
_cell.angle_gamma   90.00
#
_symmetry.space_group_name_H-M   'P 1'
#
loop_
_entity.id
_entity.type
_entity.pdbx_description
1 polymer ?
#
loop_
_entity_poly.entity_id
_entity_poly.type
_entity_poly.pdbx_seq_one_letter_code
_entity_poly.pdbx_strand_id
1 'polypeptide(L)'
;MSGKAKPSHQAKSARPFGENIRREFPLLIGLGTVAIFWGTGSRLVEIIAHPITLIVVFLWLFAVILWSAVSVARHADCLAIKWGEPYGTLVLTLSAITIEVVMVSTAMLHGENNPALGRDAIFSVMMIALNGFVGLSLLIGGLRHREQYYNLQGVNSYLNVIMTLAVLGLVLPNFTTTTGGPTFSTGQQIFLIVVALFLYAIFLVIQTMRHSGYFMESEHAGVAAGPGHHSLHVQSTAFHAPMLLVYLIVVILLAEKFAIPLDNSMEKFGLPQEFGGAMIAALVLTPEGIGAIQATLRNQLQRSINILLGSVLATIGLTIPAVLTISLITKRPVTLGVQGGNLPLLLLTLAVSVVTFTSRRTNILQGCVHLLLFAVFVLLIFAP
;
A
#
# COMPACT_ATOMS: atom_id res chain seq x y z
N MET A 1 -43.04 15.71 48.14
CA MET A 1 -41.77 14.94 48.29
C MET A 1 -41.02 15.03 46.98
N SER A 2 -39.99 15.88 46.95
CA SER A 2 -39.20 16.23 45.76
C SER A 2 -38.06 15.23 45.60
N GLY A 3 -38.08 14.44 44.52
CA GLY A 3 -37.04 13.48 44.18
C GLY A 3 -35.89 14.17 43.46
N LYS A 4 -34.78 14.40 44.17
CA LYS A 4 -33.53 14.93 43.60
C LYS A 4 -32.95 13.94 42.58
N ALA A 5 -32.85 14.37 41.31
CA ALA A 5 -32.02 13.72 40.31
C ALA A 5 -30.53 13.87 40.67
N LYS A 6 -29.79 12.75 40.72
CA LYS A 6 -28.32 12.76 40.80
C LYS A 6 -27.76 13.11 39.41
N PRO A 7 -26.85 14.09 39.27
CA PRO A 7 -26.14 14.28 38.02
C PRO A 7 -25.04 13.21 37.89
N SER A 8 -25.09 12.43 36.81
CA SER A 8 -24.00 11.55 36.40
C SER A 8 -22.83 12.40 35.92
N HIS A 9 -21.84 12.60 36.79
CA HIS A 9 -20.53 13.10 36.38
C HIS A 9 -19.86 12.08 35.45
N GLN A 10 -20.02 12.23 34.14
CA GLN A 10 -19.05 11.72 33.17
C GLN A 10 -17.78 12.53 33.35
N ALA A 11 -16.84 11.99 34.14
CA ALA A 11 -15.49 12.50 34.21
C ALA A 11 -14.86 12.39 32.81
N LYS A 12 -14.63 13.54 32.16
CA LYS A 12 -13.65 13.67 31.08
C LYS A 12 -12.28 13.31 31.67
N SER A 13 -11.88 12.04 31.61
CA SER A 13 -10.50 11.67 31.97
C SER A 13 -9.58 12.16 30.86
N ALA A 14 -9.12 13.41 30.96
CA ALA A 14 -7.94 13.83 30.23
C ALA A 14 -6.76 12.96 30.70
N ARG A 15 -6.30 12.06 29.83
CA ARG A 15 -5.08 11.28 30.09
C ARG A 15 -3.88 12.24 30.18
N PRO A 16 -2.85 11.89 30.97
CA PRO A 16 -1.71 12.77 31.20
C PRO A 16 -0.93 12.96 29.90
N PHE A 17 -0.50 14.19 29.66
CA PHE A 17 0.26 14.68 28.50
C PHE A 17 1.40 13.73 28.02
N GLY A 18 1.97 12.94 28.94
CA GLY A 18 3.01 11.94 28.66
C GLY A 18 2.59 10.74 27.79
N GLU A 19 1.32 10.31 27.79
CA GLU A 19 0.88 9.23 26.89
C GLU A 19 0.73 9.69 25.43
N ASN A 20 0.38 10.97 25.22
CA ASN A 20 0.35 11.56 23.87
C ASN A 20 1.77 11.73 23.32
N ILE A 21 2.73 12.17 24.15
CA ILE A 21 4.14 12.27 23.74
C ILE A 21 4.71 10.91 23.34
N ARG A 22 4.43 9.84 24.11
CA ARG A 22 4.89 8.49 23.76
C ARG A 22 4.28 7.96 22.47
N ARG A 23 3.05 8.36 22.15
CA ARG A 23 2.36 7.97 20.91
C ARG A 23 2.85 8.71 19.68
N GLU A 24 3.44 9.90 19.85
CA GLU A 24 4.05 10.70 18.77
C GLU A 24 5.58 10.71 18.80
N PHE A 25 6.18 9.85 19.62
CA PHE A 25 7.61 9.56 19.56
C PHE A 25 8.14 9.25 18.14
N PRO A 26 7.39 8.57 17.25
CA PRO A 26 7.83 8.33 15.88
C PRO A 26 8.04 9.61 15.09
N LEU A 27 7.22 10.64 15.35
CA LEU A 27 7.39 11.94 14.70
C LEU A 27 8.72 12.57 15.09
N LEU A 28 9.10 12.50 16.37
CA LEU A 28 10.36 13.06 16.85
C LEU A 28 11.56 12.32 16.24
N ILE A 29 11.50 10.99 16.13
CA ILE A 29 12.55 10.21 15.45
C ILE A 29 12.61 10.57 13.97
N GLY A 30 11.46 10.67 13.30
CA GLY A 30 11.38 11.02 11.88
C GLY A 30 11.98 12.40 11.61
N LEU A 31 11.53 13.42 12.35
CA LEU A 31 12.06 14.79 12.26
C LEU A 31 13.54 14.86 12.65
N GLY A 32 13.96 14.14 13.70
CA GLY A 32 15.35 14.04 14.10
C GLY A 32 16.22 13.42 13.00
N THR A 33 15.72 12.36 12.34
CA THR A 33 16.39 11.72 11.21
C THR A 33 16.47 12.67 10.02
N VAL A 34 15.39 13.36 9.66
CA VAL A 34 15.40 14.39 8.61
C VAL A 34 16.45 15.46 8.93
N ALA A 35 16.47 15.97 10.16
CA ALA A 35 17.42 16.99 10.60
C ALA A 35 18.88 16.51 10.55
N ILE A 36 19.15 15.26 10.96
CA ILE A 36 20.47 14.64 10.84
C ILE A 36 20.90 14.56 9.38
N PHE A 37 20.04 14.08 8.49
CA PHE A 37 20.36 13.91 7.08
C PHE A 37 20.51 15.24 6.33
N TRP A 38 19.73 16.26 6.70
CA TRP A 38 19.93 17.62 6.20
C TRP A 38 21.21 18.26 6.74
N GLY A 39 21.50 18.12 8.04
CA GLY A 39 22.69 18.69 8.68
C GLY A 39 23.99 18.03 8.25
N THR A 40 23.95 16.74 7.88
CA THR A 40 25.12 15.97 7.45
C THR A 40 25.48 16.21 5.98
N GLY A 41 24.54 16.71 5.16
CA GLY A 41 24.80 17.13 3.78
C GLY A 41 25.49 16.07 2.91
N SER A 42 26.54 16.46 2.19
CA SER A 42 27.33 15.60 1.30
C SER A 42 28.24 14.59 2.02
N ARG A 43 28.47 14.72 3.34
CA ARG A 43 29.29 13.75 4.10
C ARG A 43 28.62 12.38 4.23
N LEU A 44 27.31 12.30 4.05
CA LEU A 44 26.59 11.03 3.97
C LEU A 44 27.06 10.18 2.79
N VAL A 45 27.42 10.81 1.67
CA VAL A 45 27.92 10.11 0.48
C VAL A 45 29.31 9.50 0.75
N GLU A 46 30.16 10.17 1.53
CA GLU A 46 31.46 9.64 1.97
C GLU A 46 31.31 8.54 3.05
N ILE A 47 30.35 8.68 3.96
CA ILE A 47 30.10 7.71 5.06
C ILE A 47 29.52 6.38 4.52
N ILE A 48 28.79 6.43 3.41
CA ILE A 48 28.22 5.26 2.73
C ILE A 48 29.28 4.43 1.96
N ALA A 49 30.52 4.92 1.87
CA ALA A 49 31.64 4.18 1.28
C ALA A 49 31.97 2.87 2.03
N HIS A 50 31.59 2.73 3.31
CA HIS A 50 31.75 1.47 4.04
C HIS A 50 30.48 0.59 3.98
N PRO A 51 30.60 -0.71 3.64
CA PRO A 51 29.45 -1.61 3.43
C PRO A 51 28.60 -1.79 4.69
N ILE A 52 29.22 -1.84 5.88
CA ILE A 52 28.49 -1.96 7.15
C ILE A 52 27.65 -0.70 7.40
N THR A 53 28.24 0.48 7.21
CA THR A 53 27.55 1.75 7.44
C THR A 53 26.39 1.95 6.47
N LEU A 54 26.56 1.55 5.21
CA LEU A 54 25.48 1.53 4.22
C LEU A 54 24.29 0.68 4.68
N ILE A 55 24.53 -0.56 5.13
CA ILE A 55 23.48 -1.45 5.64
C ILE A 55 22.79 -0.83 6.86
N VAL A 56 23.56 -0.27 7.80
CA VAL A 56 23.00 0.36 9.01
C VAL A 56 22.12 1.56 8.65
N VAL A 57 22.58 2.42 7.75
CA VAL A 57 21.82 3.58 7.26
C VAL A 57 20.55 3.14 6.52
N PHE A 58 20.67 2.13 5.65
CA PHE A 58 19.54 1.56 4.92
C PHE A 58 18.47 1.03 5.88
N LEU A 59 18.85 0.15 6.81
CA LEU A 59 17.94 -0.43 7.78
C LEU A 59 17.33 0.62 8.72
N TRP A 60 18.12 1.61 9.12
CA TRP A 60 17.62 2.73 9.93
C TRP A 60 16.54 3.52 9.19
N LEU A 61 16.82 3.99 7.97
CA LEU A 61 15.84 4.74 7.18
C LEU A 61 14.62 3.89 6.88
N PHE A 62 14.79 2.63 6.51
CA PHE A 62 13.69 1.70 6.28
C PHE A 62 12.78 1.60 7.50
N ALA A 63 13.35 1.39 8.70
CA ALA A 63 12.59 1.28 9.93
C ALA A 63 11.88 2.59 10.31
N VAL A 64 12.54 3.75 10.17
CA VAL A 64 11.96 5.06 10.51
C VAL A 64 10.84 5.43 9.55
N ILE A 65 11.02 5.19 8.25
CA ILE A 65 9.99 5.44 7.25
C ILE A 65 8.81 4.51 7.47
N LEU A 66 9.05 3.21 7.68
CA LEU A 66 7.98 2.25 7.96
C LEU A 66 7.19 2.64 9.21
N TRP A 67 7.87 3.02 10.29
CA TRP A 67 7.19 3.49 11.49
C TRP A 67 6.34 4.73 11.20
N SER A 68 6.90 5.70 10.47
CA SER A 68 6.18 6.92 10.09
C SER A 68 4.96 6.61 9.22
N ALA A 69 5.07 5.67 8.27
CA ALA A 69 3.96 5.22 7.43
C ALA A 69 2.86 4.49 8.24
N VAL A 70 3.22 3.67 9.23
CA VAL A 70 2.27 3.09 10.18
C VAL A 70 1.56 4.19 10.98
N SER A 71 2.27 5.24 11.38
CA SER A 71 1.65 6.40 12.03
C SER A 71 0.69 7.14 11.09
N VAL A 72 1.05 7.35 9.81
CA VAL A 72 0.13 7.92 8.79
C VAL A 72 -1.14 7.09 8.72
N ALA A 73 -1.03 5.77 8.53
CA ALA A 73 -2.19 4.87 8.45
C ALA A 73 -3.06 4.95 9.72
N ARG A 74 -2.44 5.02 10.91
CA ARG A 74 -3.18 5.21 12.18
C ARG A 74 -3.96 6.53 12.23
N HIS A 75 -3.38 7.64 11.78
CA HIS A 75 -4.08 8.93 11.74
C HIS A 75 -5.19 8.93 10.69
N ALA A 76 -4.94 8.32 9.53
CA ALA A 76 -5.94 8.15 8.47
C ALA A 76 -7.11 7.29 8.96
N ASP A 77 -6.86 6.17 9.65
CA ASP A 77 -7.89 5.33 10.26
C ASP A 77 -8.75 6.09 11.28
N CYS A 78 -8.11 6.91 12.14
CA CYS A 78 -8.84 7.74 13.09
C CYS A 78 -9.74 8.78 12.41
N LEU A 79 -9.30 9.37 11.29
CA LEU A 79 -10.12 10.26 10.48
C LEU A 79 -11.23 9.49 9.76
N ALA A 80 -10.93 8.28 9.30
CA ALA A 80 -11.87 7.41 8.62
C ALA A 80 -13.08 7.05 9.49
N ILE A 81 -12.83 6.73 10.76
CA ILE A 81 -13.90 6.47 11.74
C ILE A 81 -14.84 7.67 11.88
N LYS A 82 -14.32 8.90 11.80
CA LYS A 82 -15.13 10.12 11.97
C LYS A 82 -15.91 10.50 10.74
N TRP A 83 -15.29 10.33 9.57
CA TRP A 83 -15.90 10.70 8.29
C TRP A 83 -16.87 9.63 7.81
N GLY A 84 -16.79 8.42 8.38
CA GLY A 84 -17.63 7.29 8.02
C GLY A 84 -17.24 6.72 6.66
N GLU A 85 -17.81 5.56 6.34
CA GLU A 85 -17.72 5.03 4.98
C GLU A 85 -18.65 5.83 4.07
N PRO A 86 -18.21 6.13 2.84
CA PRO A 86 -17.00 5.66 2.14
C PRO A 86 -15.76 6.58 2.27
N TYR A 87 -15.93 7.82 2.73
CA TYR A 87 -14.87 8.84 2.72
C TYR A 87 -13.67 8.44 3.57
N GLY A 88 -13.90 7.67 4.64
CA GLY A 88 -12.82 7.17 5.46
C GLY A 88 -11.87 6.23 4.74
N THR A 89 -12.41 5.34 3.89
CA THR A 89 -11.61 4.44 3.06
C THR A 89 -10.76 5.23 2.07
N LEU A 90 -11.31 6.30 1.48
CA LEU A 90 -10.59 7.18 0.56
C LEU A 90 -9.40 7.88 1.24
N VAL A 91 -9.56 8.39 2.46
CA VAL A 91 -8.47 9.07 3.18
C VAL A 91 -7.31 8.11 3.43
N LEU A 92 -7.60 6.86 3.81
CA LEU A 92 -6.59 5.84 4.03
C LEU A 92 -5.84 5.50 2.73
N THR A 93 -6.57 5.15 1.67
CA THR A 93 -5.97 4.74 0.40
C THR A 93 -5.21 5.88 -0.28
N LEU A 94 -5.74 7.10 -0.24
CA LEU A 94 -5.07 8.28 -0.79
C LEU A 94 -3.81 8.67 -0.02
N SER A 95 -3.77 8.41 1.28
CA SER A 95 -2.54 8.64 2.07
C SER A 95 -1.46 7.63 1.73
N ALA A 96 -1.83 6.34 1.65
CA ALA A 96 -0.90 5.27 1.30
C ALA A 96 -0.34 5.42 -0.13
N ILE A 97 -1.20 5.70 -1.11
CA ILE A 97 -0.76 5.92 -2.49
C ILE A 97 0.11 7.17 -2.65
N THR A 98 -0.12 8.21 -1.83
CA THR A 98 0.75 9.40 -1.83
C THR A 98 2.16 9.03 -1.41
N ILE A 99 2.30 8.20 -0.37
CA ILE A 99 3.61 7.69 0.06
C ILE A 99 4.24 6.87 -1.06
N GLU A 100 3.47 5.97 -1.68
CA GLU A 100 3.95 5.12 -2.77
C GLU A 100 4.47 5.93 -3.95
N VAL A 101 3.63 6.83 -4.48
CA VAL A 101 3.97 7.65 -5.64
C VAL A 101 5.20 8.47 -5.34
N VAL A 102 5.31 9.08 -4.15
CA VAL A 102 6.51 9.85 -3.80
C VAL A 102 7.74 8.95 -3.73
N MET A 103 7.68 7.81 -3.03
CA MET A 103 8.81 6.87 -2.91
C MET A 103 9.30 6.38 -4.29
N VAL A 104 8.37 5.98 -5.15
CA VAL A 104 8.69 5.53 -6.52
C VAL A 104 9.27 6.69 -7.33
N SER A 105 8.66 7.87 -7.26
CA SER A 105 9.11 9.05 -8.01
C SER A 105 10.50 9.50 -7.59
N THR A 106 10.77 9.60 -6.29
CA THR A 106 12.08 10.00 -5.79
C THR A 106 13.15 9.00 -6.18
N ALA A 107 12.86 7.70 -6.08
CA ALA A 107 13.79 6.65 -6.46
C ALA A 107 14.06 6.62 -7.99
N MET A 108 13.03 6.84 -8.82
CA MET A 108 13.20 6.94 -10.29
C MET A 108 13.98 8.19 -10.74
N LEU A 109 13.85 9.29 -10.00
CA LEU A 109 14.53 10.55 -10.30
C LEU A 109 15.95 10.60 -9.72
N HIS A 110 16.26 9.72 -8.77
CA HIS A 110 17.58 9.57 -8.20
C HIS A 110 18.53 8.79 -9.13
N GLY A 111 19.83 9.08 -9.04
CA GLY A 111 20.87 8.30 -9.72
C GLY A 111 20.78 8.24 -11.25
N GLU A 112 21.37 7.17 -11.81
CA GLU A 112 21.14 6.79 -13.20
C GLU A 112 19.69 6.37 -13.40
N ASN A 113 19.09 6.74 -14.53
CA ASN A 113 17.69 6.44 -14.77
C ASN A 113 17.47 4.92 -14.81
N ASN A 114 16.84 4.34 -13.78
CA ASN A 114 16.31 2.98 -13.83
C ASN A 114 14.89 3.01 -14.43
N PRO A 115 14.74 2.70 -15.74
CA PRO A 115 13.45 2.79 -16.43
C PRO A 115 12.44 1.75 -15.93
N ALA A 116 12.89 0.69 -15.25
CA ALA A 116 12.07 -0.42 -14.80
C ALA A 116 11.55 -0.27 -13.37
N LEU A 117 12.15 0.61 -12.55
CA LEU A 117 11.86 0.67 -11.12
C LEU A 117 10.37 0.88 -10.80
N GLY A 118 9.71 1.78 -11.55
CA GLY A 118 8.27 2.03 -11.37
C GLY A 118 7.43 0.79 -11.66
N ARG A 119 7.75 0.07 -12.74
CA ARG A 119 7.11 -1.22 -13.06
C ARG A 119 7.34 -2.24 -11.96
N ASP A 120 8.58 -2.37 -11.49
CA ASP A 120 8.95 -3.38 -10.51
C ASP A 120 8.29 -3.12 -9.15
N ALA A 121 8.13 -1.84 -8.78
CA ALA A 121 7.37 -1.44 -7.59
C ALA A 121 5.88 -1.82 -7.72
N ILE A 122 5.22 -1.47 -8.84
CA ILE A 122 3.80 -1.80 -9.06
C ILE A 122 3.59 -3.31 -9.10
N PHE A 123 4.43 -4.04 -9.84
CA PHE A 123 4.39 -5.50 -9.89
C PHE A 123 4.59 -6.12 -8.50
N SER A 124 5.55 -5.60 -7.73
CA SER A 124 5.80 -6.06 -6.36
C SER A 124 4.62 -5.79 -5.43
N VAL A 125 3.94 -4.63 -5.54
CA VAL A 125 2.70 -4.37 -4.77
C VAL A 125 1.65 -5.42 -5.09
N MET A 126 1.45 -5.75 -6.37
CA MET A 126 0.51 -6.81 -6.76
C MET A 126 0.88 -8.15 -6.13
N MET A 127 2.15 -8.55 -6.20
CA MET A 127 2.60 -9.83 -5.64
C MET A 127 2.49 -9.86 -4.11
N ILE A 128 2.93 -8.82 -3.42
CA ILE A 128 2.87 -8.76 -1.95
C ILE A 128 1.41 -8.70 -1.47
N ALA A 129 0.54 -7.91 -2.11
CA ALA A 129 -0.85 -7.78 -1.70
C ALA A 129 -1.68 -9.04 -2.04
N LEU A 130 -1.70 -9.44 -3.32
CA LEU A 130 -2.59 -10.49 -3.82
C LEU A 130 -2.13 -11.90 -3.47
N ASN A 131 -0.83 -12.10 -3.25
CA ASN A 131 -0.28 -13.41 -2.92
C ASN A 131 0.21 -13.47 -1.47
N GLY A 132 1.00 -12.49 -1.04
CA GLY A 132 1.52 -12.44 0.33
C GLY A 132 0.42 -12.21 1.37
N PHE A 133 -0.16 -11.01 1.42
CA PHE A 133 -1.13 -10.64 2.45
C PHE A 133 -2.49 -11.32 2.28
N VAL A 134 -3.03 -11.44 1.06
CA VAL A 134 -4.26 -12.22 0.83
C VAL A 134 -4.05 -13.68 1.21
N GLY A 135 -2.94 -14.31 0.80
CA GLY A 135 -2.64 -15.69 1.15
C GLY A 135 -2.53 -15.90 2.66
N LEU A 136 -1.85 -14.99 3.36
CA LEU A 136 -1.72 -15.01 4.81
C LEU A 136 -3.06 -14.80 5.52
N SER A 137 -3.88 -13.86 5.06
CA SER A 137 -5.23 -13.64 5.59
C SER A 137 -6.09 -14.89 5.42
N LEU A 138 -6.13 -15.49 4.23
CA LEU A 138 -6.92 -16.71 3.99
C LEU A 138 -6.43 -17.90 4.83
N LEU A 139 -5.11 -18.07 4.97
CA LEU A 139 -4.52 -19.13 5.78
C LEU A 139 -4.86 -18.94 7.27
N ILE A 140 -4.59 -17.77 7.84
CA ILE A 140 -4.86 -17.45 9.24
C ILE A 140 -6.37 -17.53 9.53
N GLY A 141 -7.17 -16.97 8.62
CA GLY A 141 -8.63 -16.96 8.69
C GLY A 141 -9.23 -18.37 8.68
N GLY A 142 -8.77 -19.22 7.76
CA GLY A 142 -9.18 -20.62 7.67
C GLY A 142 -8.71 -21.46 8.85
N LEU A 143 -7.50 -21.24 9.36
CA LEU A 143 -7.00 -21.96 10.55
C LEU A 143 -7.77 -21.59 11.81
N ARG A 144 -8.14 -20.31 11.98
CA ARG A 144 -8.79 -19.82 13.20
C ARG A 144 -10.31 -19.99 13.19
N HIS A 145 -10.95 -19.70 12.06
CA HIS A 145 -12.42 -19.61 11.95
C HIS A 145 -13.03 -20.71 11.06
N ARG A 146 -12.21 -21.60 10.49
CA ARG A 146 -12.57 -22.67 9.53
C ARG A 146 -13.04 -22.12 8.18
N GLU A 147 -14.19 -21.47 8.16
CA GLU A 147 -14.77 -20.81 6.98
C GLU A 147 -15.11 -19.37 7.33
N GLN A 148 -14.76 -18.44 6.43
CA GLN A 148 -15.14 -17.04 6.52
C GLN A 148 -15.92 -16.66 5.27
N TYR A 149 -16.89 -15.77 5.45
CA TYR A 149 -17.77 -15.28 4.39
C TYR A 149 -17.36 -13.86 4.00
N TYR A 150 -17.61 -13.53 2.73
CA TYR A 150 -17.38 -12.21 2.18
C TYR A 150 -18.33 -12.00 0.98
N ASN A 151 -18.48 -10.75 0.56
CA ASN A 151 -19.34 -10.35 -0.54
C ASN A 151 -18.62 -10.50 -1.89
N LEU A 152 -19.04 -11.49 -2.68
CA LEU A 152 -18.51 -11.76 -4.01
C LEU A 152 -18.63 -10.56 -4.96
N GLN A 153 -19.66 -9.73 -4.82
CA GLN A 153 -19.94 -8.66 -5.79
C GLN A 153 -18.95 -7.50 -5.66
N GLY A 154 -18.55 -7.15 -4.44
CA GLY A 154 -17.50 -6.15 -4.19
C GLY A 154 -16.14 -6.63 -4.70
N VAL A 155 -15.79 -7.89 -4.40
CA VAL A 155 -14.51 -8.47 -4.81
C VAL A 155 -14.39 -8.59 -6.33
N ASN A 156 -15.43 -9.06 -7.01
CA ASN A 156 -15.45 -9.12 -8.47
C ASN A 156 -15.29 -7.73 -9.11
N SER A 157 -15.86 -6.70 -8.49
CA SER A 157 -15.71 -5.31 -8.97
C SER A 157 -14.25 -4.86 -8.89
N TYR A 158 -13.53 -5.14 -7.80
CA TYR A 158 -12.10 -4.87 -7.70
C TYR A 158 -11.29 -5.65 -8.73
N LEU A 159 -11.47 -6.98 -8.80
CA LEU A 159 -10.67 -7.84 -9.67
C LEU A 159 -10.83 -7.49 -11.15
N ASN A 160 -12.04 -7.14 -11.59
CA ASN A 160 -12.28 -6.71 -12.97
C ASN A 160 -11.44 -5.49 -13.35
N VAL A 161 -11.41 -4.47 -12.48
CA VAL A 161 -10.64 -3.25 -12.76
C VAL A 161 -9.14 -3.49 -12.62
N ILE A 162 -8.72 -4.23 -11.58
CA ILE A 162 -7.32 -4.61 -11.37
C ILE A 162 -6.78 -5.37 -12.57
N MET A 163 -7.48 -6.43 -13.03
CA MET A 163 -7.07 -7.21 -14.19
C MET A 163 -6.97 -6.36 -15.45
N THR A 164 -7.98 -5.51 -15.69
CA THR A 164 -8.01 -4.63 -16.86
C THR A 164 -6.81 -3.69 -16.86
N LEU A 165 -6.58 -2.97 -15.76
CA LEU A 165 -5.47 -2.01 -15.68
C LEU A 165 -4.10 -2.69 -15.61
N ALA A 166 -3.98 -3.85 -14.96
CA ALA A 166 -2.74 -4.61 -14.91
C ALA A 166 -2.33 -5.11 -16.31
N VAL A 167 -3.26 -5.69 -17.07
CA VAL A 167 -2.96 -6.17 -18.42
C VAL A 167 -2.67 -5.00 -19.36
N LEU A 168 -3.49 -3.94 -19.33
CA LEU A 168 -3.26 -2.76 -20.16
C LEU A 168 -1.97 -2.03 -19.81
N GLY A 169 -1.61 -1.95 -18.52
CA GLY A 169 -0.45 -1.21 -18.06
C GLY A 169 0.86 -1.99 -18.13
N LEU A 170 0.84 -3.27 -17.75
CA LEU A 170 2.05 -4.07 -17.49
C LEU A 170 2.27 -5.18 -18.52
N VAL A 171 1.25 -5.60 -19.27
CA VAL A 171 1.37 -6.71 -20.24
C VAL A 171 1.37 -6.18 -21.68
N LEU A 172 0.41 -5.32 -22.02
CA LEU A 172 0.25 -4.74 -23.36
C LEU A 172 1.50 -4.05 -23.93
N PRO A 173 2.35 -3.32 -23.16
CA PRO A 173 3.53 -2.69 -23.73
C PRO A 173 4.51 -3.68 -24.40
N ASN A 174 4.48 -4.96 -24.00
CA ASN A 174 5.33 -5.99 -24.63
C ASN A 174 4.87 -6.39 -26.04
N PHE A 175 3.62 -6.06 -26.40
CA PHE A 175 2.98 -6.49 -27.65
C PHE A 175 2.69 -5.33 -28.60
N THR A 176 2.88 -4.09 -28.16
CA THR A 176 2.78 -2.92 -29.03
C THR A 176 3.99 -2.79 -29.95
N THR A 177 3.77 -2.41 -31.21
CA THR A 177 4.81 -2.30 -32.23
C THR A 177 5.27 -0.87 -32.52
N THR A 178 4.59 0.13 -31.93
CA THR A 178 4.84 1.57 -32.19
C THR A 178 6.19 2.06 -31.66
N THR A 179 6.71 1.43 -30.62
CA THR A 179 7.99 1.72 -29.99
C THR A 179 8.81 0.44 -29.86
N GLY A 180 10.13 0.55 -29.91
CA GLY A 180 11.01 -0.58 -29.66
C GLY A 180 11.02 -0.96 -28.17
N GLY A 181 10.85 -2.26 -27.88
CA GLY A 181 10.89 -2.79 -26.52
C GLY A 181 9.59 -2.61 -25.72
N PRO A 182 9.61 -2.93 -24.40
CA PRO A 182 8.42 -3.00 -23.53
C PRO A 182 7.94 -1.61 -23.05
N THR A 183 7.78 -0.68 -23.99
CA THR A 183 7.49 0.73 -23.73
C THR A 183 6.27 1.18 -24.52
N PHE A 184 5.65 2.27 -24.06
CA PHE A 184 4.59 2.94 -24.80
C PHE A 184 5.09 4.18 -25.52
N SER A 185 4.57 4.44 -26.72
CA SER A 185 4.69 5.74 -27.39
C SER A 185 3.97 6.84 -26.60
N THR A 186 4.33 8.11 -26.82
CA THR A 186 3.73 9.26 -26.13
C THR A 186 2.20 9.27 -26.21
N GLY A 187 1.62 8.96 -27.38
CA GLY A 187 0.17 8.90 -27.55
C GLY A 187 -0.48 7.79 -26.71
N GLN A 188 0.15 6.61 -26.66
CA GLN A 188 -0.30 5.49 -25.83
C GLN A 188 -0.17 5.79 -24.33
N GLN A 189 0.90 6.47 -23.91
CA GLN A 189 1.08 6.90 -22.51
C GLN A 189 -0.04 7.85 -22.08
N ILE A 190 -0.32 8.89 -22.86
CA ILE A 190 -1.39 9.87 -22.56
C ILE A 190 -2.75 9.15 -22.52
N PHE A 191 -3.03 8.29 -23.49
CA PHE A 191 -4.27 7.51 -23.52
C PHE A 191 -4.41 6.65 -22.25
N LEU A 192 -3.37 5.92 -21.87
CA LEU A 192 -3.39 5.07 -20.69
C LEU A 192 -3.53 5.86 -19.39
N ILE A 193 -2.85 7.01 -19.25
CA ILE A 193 -3.02 7.94 -18.11
C ILE A 193 -4.50 8.33 -17.98
N VAL A 194 -5.11 8.81 -19.06
CA VAL A 194 -6.49 9.30 -19.04
C VAL A 194 -7.46 8.18 -18.71
N VAL A 195 -7.35 7.03 -19.37
CA VAL A 195 -8.27 5.90 -19.18
C VAL A 195 -8.12 5.27 -17.80
N ALA A 196 -6.89 5.13 -17.28
CA ALA A 196 -6.66 4.59 -15.94
C ALA A 196 -7.24 5.51 -14.86
N LEU A 197 -6.98 6.82 -14.93
CA LEU A 197 -7.55 7.79 -14.01
C LEU A 197 -9.08 7.84 -14.10
N PHE A 198 -9.63 7.79 -15.32
CA PHE A 198 -11.08 7.77 -15.53
C PHE A 198 -11.73 6.51 -14.95
N LEU A 199 -11.15 5.33 -15.18
CA LEU A 199 -11.67 4.08 -14.67
C LEU A 199 -11.55 4.01 -13.14
N TYR A 200 -10.45 4.49 -12.57
CA TYR A 200 -10.30 4.61 -11.12
C TYR A 200 -11.31 5.60 -10.52
N ALA A 201 -11.55 6.75 -11.17
CA ALA A 201 -12.56 7.71 -10.73
C ALA A 201 -13.98 7.11 -10.76
N ILE A 202 -14.34 6.37 -11.82
CA ILE A 202 -15.61 5.63 -11.88
C ILE A 202 -15.69 4.62 -10.73
N PHE A 203 -14.62 3.88 -10.49
CA PHE A 203 -14.57 2.92 -9.39
C PHE A 203 -14.81 3.62 -8.04
N LEU A 204 -14.14 4.74 -7.78
CA LEU A 204 -14.36 5.53 -6.57
C LEU A 204 -15.81 6.00 -6.46
N VAL A 205 -16.44 6.47 -7.54
CA VAL A 205 -17.85 6.88 -7.52
C VAL A 205 -18.79 5.71 -7.19
N ILE A 206 -18.52 4.53 -7.75
CA ILE A 206 -19.30 3.31 -7.47
C ILE A 206 -19.13 2.89 -6.01
N GLN A 207 -17.90 2.88 -5.52
CA GLN A 207 -17.55 2.57 -4.13
C GLN A 207 -18.16 3.58 -3.15
N THR A 208 -18.21 4.86 -3.54
CA THR A 208 -18.59 5.97 -2.66
C THR A 208 -20.10 6.21 -2.63
N MET A 209 -20.77 6.20 -3.78
CA MET A 209 -22.17 6.63 -3.85
C MET A 209 -23.13 5.50 -4.17
N ARG A 210 -22.87 4.79 -5.28
CA ARG A 210 -23.96 4.05 -5.98
C ARG A 210 -24.12 2.61 -5.51
N HIS A 211 -23.05 1.95 -5.06
CA HIS A 211 -23.07 0.55 -4.64
C HIS A 211 -22.20 0.29 -3.40
N SER A 212 -22.12 1.24 -2.46
CA SER A 212 -21.36 1.07 -1.21
C SER A 212 -21.72 -0.23 -0.47
N GLY A 213 -22.99 -0.68 -0.55
CA GLY A 213 -23.44 -1.95 0.01
C GLY A 213 -22.74 -3.21 -0.51
N TYR A 214 -22.09 -3.17 -1.69
CA TYR A 214 -21.26 -4.28 -2.18
C TYR A 214 -19.90 -4.37 -1.49
N PHE A 215 -19.49 -3.26 -0.87
CA PHE A 215 -18.22 -3.14 -0.16
C PHE A 215 -18.40 -3.23 1.36
N MET A 216 -19.63 -3.23 1.86
CA MET A 216 -19.94 -3.43 3.27
C MET A 216 -19.91 -4.91 3.67
N GLU A 217 -19.63 -5.18 4.93
CA GLU A 217 -19.63 -6.54 5.50
C GLU A 217 -21.01 -7.21 5.29
N SER A 218 -21.01 -8.47 4.84
CA SER A 218 -22.25 -9.17 4.52
C SER A 218 -23.09 -9.47 5.76
N GLU A 219 -24.39 -9.10 5.72
CA GLU A 219 -25.38 -9.24 6.80
C GLU A 219 -25.59 -10.69 7.30
N HIS A 220 -25.09 -11.68 6.56
CA HIS A 220 -25.19 -13.11 6.88
C HIS A 220 -24.14 -13.59 7.90
N ALA A 221 -23.24 -12.72 8.37
CA ALA A 221 -22.44 -12.96 9.57
C ALA A 221 -23.34 -12.84 10.81
N GLY A 222 -24.03 -13.93 11.15
CA GLY A 222 -24.99 -14.01 12.25
C GLY A 222 -24.48 -13.40 13.56
N VAL A 223 -25.28 -12.47 14.08
CA VAL A 223 -25.39 -12.04 15.48
C VAL A 223 -24.07 -11.81 16.23
N ALA A 224 -23.48 -10.64 15.98
CA ALA A 224 -23.18 -9.71 17.05
C ALA A 224 -23.05 -8.30 16.46
N ALA A 225 -24.14 -7.53 16.52
CA ALA A 225 -24.02 -6.09 16.70
C ALA A 225 -23.42 -5.84 18.10
N GLY A 226 -22.14 -6.20 18.27
CA GLY A 226 -21.35 -5.84 19.43
C GLY A 226 -20.76 -4.46 19.21
N PRO A 227 -20.74 -3.57 20.22
CA PRO A 227 -20.09 -2.26 20.12
C PRO A 227 -18.56 -2.47 20.05
N GLY A 228 -18.05 -2.84 18.88
CA GLY A 228 -16.65 -3.20 18.65
C GLY A 228 -15.77 -2.04 18.19
N HIS A 229 -16.30 -0.82 18.12
CA HIS A 229 -15.56 0.37 17.68
C HIS A 229 -14.78 1.07 18.80
N HIS A 230 -14.45 0.46 19.95
CA HIS A 230 -13.68 1.17 20.99
C HIS A 230 -12.44 0.40 21.48
N SER A 231 -11.28 0.88 21.01
CA SER A 231 -10.04 1.05 21.80
C SER A 231 -9.02 1.99 21.12
N LEU A 232 -9.30 2.50 19.92
CA LEU A 232 -8.65 3.71 19.43
C LEU A 232 -9.34 4.91 20.08
N HIS A 233 -8.64 5.59 20.98
CA HIS A 233 -9.12 6.86 21.53
C HIS A 233 -9.02 7.92 20.42
N VAL A 234 -10.09 8.09 19.66
CA VAL A 234 -10.16 9.02 18.54
C VAL A 234 -10.15 10.45 19.10
N GLN A 235 -9.04 11.16 18.97
CA GLN A 235 -8.92 12.57 19.38
C GLN A 235 -9.69 13.47 18.40
N SER A 236 -9.62 14.80 18.57
CA SER A 236 -10.29 15.74 17.66
C SER A 236 -9.84 15.56 16.20
N THR A 237 -10.75 15.86 15.25
CA THR A 237 -10.40 15.87 13.80
C THR A 237 -9.29 16.89 13.55
N ALA A 238 -9.33 18.00 14.28
CA ALA A 238 -8.31 19.05 14.28
C ALA A 238 -6.94 18.60 14.85
N PHE A 239 -6.85 17.41 15.47
CA PHE A 239 -5.56 16.81 15.84
C PHE A 239 -5.08 15.83 14.77
N HIS A 240 -5.95 14.89 14.35
CA HIS A 240 -5.54 13.85 13.42
C HIS A 240 -5.26 14.37 12.00
N ALA A 241 -6.00 15.38 11.52
CA ALA A 241 -5.79 15.95 10.19
C ALA A 241 -4.42 16.62 10.01
N PRO A 242 -3.99 17.58 10.86
CA PRO A 242 -2.66 18.16 10.73
C PRO A 242 -1.57 17.14 11.02
N MET A 243 -1.78 16.21 11.97
CA MET A 243 -0.78 15.20 12.27
C MET A 243 -0.56 14.22 11.10
N LEU A 244 -1.63 13.85 10.39
CA LEU A 244 -1.54 13.09 9.14
C LEU A 244 -0.64 13.81 8.13
N LEU A 245 -0.90 15.10 7.89
CA LEU A 245 -0.12 15.91 6.95
C LEU A 245 1.35 16.02 7.37
N VAL A 246 1.62 16.23 8.66
CA VAL A 246 3.00 16.32 9.18
C VAL A 246 3.73 14.98 8.99
N TYR A 247 3.12 13.85 9.32
CA TYR A 247 3.75 12.55 9.09
C TYR A 247 3.95 12.27 7.59
N LEU A 248 3.00 12.65 6.73
CA LEU A 248 3.17 12.54 5.28
C LEU A 248 4.39 13.35 4.81
N ILE A 249 4.53 14.60 5.26
CA ILE A 249 5.70 15.43 4.93
C ILE A 249 6.99 14.76 5.40
N VAL A 250 7.03 14.22 6.63
CA VAL A 250 8.20 13.51 7.15
C VAL A 250 8.55 12.30 6.28
N VAL A 251 7.56 11.48 5.91
CA VAL A 251 7.77 10.33 5.03
C VAL A 251 8.30 10.78 3.67
N ILE A 252 7.74 11.83 3.08
CA ILE A 252 8.16 12.40 1.79
C ILE A 252 9.63 12.85 1.84
N LEU A 253 10.03 13.56 2.90
CA LEU A 253 11.40 14.02 3.07
C LEU A 253 12.39 12.86 3.29
N LEU A 254 11.97 11.83 4.02
CA LEU A 254 12.80 10.63 4.23
C LEU A 254 12.88 9.76 2.98
N ALA A 255 11.81 9.68 2.17
CA ALA A 255 11.75 8.94 0.91
C ALA A 255 12.83 9.39 -0.07
N GLU A 256 13.06 10.70 -0.18
CA GLU A 256 14.15 11.27 -0.98
C GLU A 256 15.51 10.78 -0.50
N LYS A 257 15.73 10.69 0.81
CA LYS A 257 16.99 10.24 1.40
C LYS A 257 17.18 8.73 1.37
N PHE A 258 16.10 7.97 1.26
CA PHE A 258 16.13 6.51 1.16
C PHE A 258 16.56 6.01 -0.23
N ALA A 259 16.31 6.79 -1.29
CA ALA A 259 16.72 6.43 -2.65
C ALA A 259 18.24 6.17 -2.77
N ILE A 260 19.06 7.00 -2.11
CA ILE A 260 20.54 6.90 -2.14
C ILE A 260 21.04 5.54 -1.60
N PRO A 261 20.77 5.15 -0.34
CA PRO A 261 21.24 3.88 0.17
C PRO A 261 20.54 2.67 -0.46
N LEU A 262 19.33 2.83 -1.02
CA LEU A 262 18.71 1.76 -1.80
C LEU A 262 19.54 1.44 -3.04
N ASP A 263 19.84 2.46 -3.85
CA ASP A 263 20.61 2.33 -5.08
C ASP A 263 22.03 1.81 -4.82
N ASN A 264 22.74 2.46 -3.88
CA ASN A 264 24.08 2.06 -3.47
C ASN A 264 24.13 0.61 -2.91
N SER A 265 23.06 0.13 -2.28
CA SER A 265 23.00 -1.26 -1.80
C SER A 265 22.85 -2.24 -2.96
N MET A 266 22.06 -1.90 -3.97
CA MET A 266 21.93 -2.74 -5.16
C MET A 266 23.25 -2.84 -5.91
N GLU A 267 23.92 -1.71 -6.14
CA GLU A 267 25.22 -1.70 -6.82
C GLU A 267 26.30 -2.44 -6.03
N LYS A 268 26.42 -2.16 -4.73
CA LYS A 268 27.54 -2.66 -3.91
C LYS A 268 27.42 -4.13 -3.56
N PHE A 269 26.20 -4.64 -3.38
CA PHE A 269 25.95 -6.04 -3.07
C PHE A 269 25.54 -6.86 -4.31
N GLY A 270 25.48 -6.25 -5.49
CA GLY A 270 25.05 -6.91 -6.73
C GLY A 270 23.61 -7.40 -6.65
N LEU A 271 22.72 -6.68 -5.94
CA LEU A 271 21.32 -7.06 -5.84
C LEU A 271 20.59 -6.72 -7.14
N PRO A 272 19.65 -7.56 -7.59
CA PRO A 272 18.84 -7.30 -8.78
C PRO A 272 17.99 -6.04 -8.65
N GLN A 273 17.69 -5.38 -9.77
CA GLN A 273 16.93 -4.11 -9.78
C GLN A 273 15.50 -4.30 -9.26
N GLU A 274 14.94 -5.49 -9.44
CA GLU A 274 13.63 -5.90 -8.94
C GLU A 274 13.55 -5.81 -7.42
N PHE A 275 14.69 -5.96 -6.71
CA PHE A 275 14.77 -5.80 -5.26
C PHE A 275 14.36 -4.38 -4.83
N GLY A 276 14.74 -3.35 -5.59
CA GLY A 276 14.39 -1.96 -5.30
C GLY A 276 12.87 -1.75 -5.29
N GLY A 277 12.19 -2.24 -6.32
CA GLY A 277 10.73 -2.23 -6.40
C GLY A 277 10.07 -3.00 -5.26
N ALA A 278 10.60 -4.17 -4.92
CA ALA A 278 10.09 -5.00 -3.82
C ALA A 278 10.22 -4.32 -2.45
N MET A 279 11.33 -3.62 -2.19
CA MET A 279 11.53 -2.88 -0.93
C MET A 279 10.57 -1.70 -0.80
N ILE A 280 10.38 -0.93 -1.88
CA ILE A 280 9.41 0.18 -1.90
C ILE A 280 7.99 -0.35 -1.65
N ALA A 281 7.60 -1.41 -2.37
CA ALA A 281 6.29 -2.03 -2.22
C ALA A 281 6.07 -2.57 -0.80
N ALA A 282 7.06 -3.26 -0.21
CA ALA A 282 6.98 -3.74 1.15
C ALA A 282 6.79 -2.60 2.16
N LEU A 283 7.54 -1.52 2.01
CA LEU A 283 7.48 -0.37 2.91
C LEU A 283 6.11 0.31 2.91
N VAL A 284 5.55 0.54 1.72
CA VAL A 284 4.27 1.22 1.54
C VAL A 284 3.10 0.35 1.97
N LEU A 285 3.15 -0.95 1.66
CA LEU A 285 2.01 -1.86 1.82
C LEU A 285 1.93 -2.46 3.22
N THR A 286 3.04 -2.50 3.97
CA THR A 286 3.07 -3.10 5.32
C THR A 286 2.04 -2.51 6.29
N PRO A 287 1.86 -1.18 6.42
CA PRO A 287 0.80 -0.61 7.26
C PRO A 287 -0.60 -1.16 6.95
N GLU A 288 -0.96 -1.26 5.67
CA GLU A 288 -2.26 -1.79 5.23
C GLU A 288 -2.35 -3.30 5.41
N GLY A 289 -1.27 -4.03 5.13
CA GLY A 289 -1.16 -5.47 5.37
C GLY A 289 -1.36 -5.84 6.84
N ILE A 290 -0.79 -5.06 7.77
CA ILE A 290 -1.03 -5.22 9.22
C ILE A 290 -2.52 -5.01 9.51
N GLY A 291 -3.14 -3.96 8.96
CA GLY A 291 -4.57 -3.68 9.13
C GLY A 291 -5.47 -4.82 8.60
N ALA A 292 -5.13 -5.38 7.44
CA ALA A 292 -5.82 -6.48 6.80
C ALA A 292 -5.74 -7.77 7.63
N ILE A 293 -4.54 -8.14 8.11
CA ILE A 293 -4.35 -9.31 8.98
C ILE A 293 -5.14 -9.14 10.28
N GLN A 294 -5.10 -7.95 10.89
CA GLN A 294 -5.87 -7.66 12.11
C GLN A 294 -7.39 -7.78 11.89
N ALA A 295 -7.90 -7.30 10.75
CA ALA A 295 -9.30 -7.46 10.38
C ALA A 295 -9.67 -8.95 10.24
N THR A 296 -8.82 -9.73 9.56
CA THR A 296 -9.01 -11.17 9.39
C THR A 296 -9.04 -11.92 10.73
N LEU A 297 -8.11 -11.61 11.64
CA LEU A 297 -8.08 -12.19 12.99
C LEU A 297 -9.37 -11.92 13.78
N ARG A 298 -10.03 -10.78 13.51
CA ARG A 298 -11.31 -10.38 14.11
C ARG A 298 -12.55 -10.88 13.35
N ASN A 299 -12.36 -11.81 12.43
CA ASN A 299 -13.42 -12.36 11.59
C ASN A 299 -14.08 -11.35 10.64
N GLN A 300 -13.34 -10.32 10.22
CA GLN A 300 -13.79 -9.30 9.26
C GLN A 300 -13.04 -9.46 7.93
N LEU A 301 -13.28 -10.58 7.25
CA LEU A 301 -12.54 -10.91 6.03
C LEU A 301 -12.87 -9.95 4.88
N GLN A 302 -14.13 -9.51 4.74
CA GLN A 302 -14.48 -8.53 3.70
C GLN A 302 -13.64 -7.26 3.86
N ARG A 303 -13.50 -6.75 5.09
CA ARG A 303 -12.66 -5.58 5.38
C ARG A 303 -11.20 -5.83 5.01
N SER A 304 -10.65 -7.00 5.35
CA SER A 304 -9.29 -7.37 4.94
C SER A 304 -9.11 -7.35 3.43
N ILE A 305 -10.04 -7.97 2.68
CA ILE A 305 -9.95 -8.05 1.22
C ILE A 305 -10.12 -6.66 0.59
N ASN A 306 -11.06 -5.84 1.07
CA ASN A 306 -11.24 -4.48 0.60
C ASN A 306 -10.00 -3.61 0.77
N ILE A 307 -9.30 -3.73 1.91
CA ILE A 307 -8.04 -3.02 2.15
C ILE A 307 -7.00 -3.45 1.10
N LEU A 308 -6.78 -4.76 0.95
CA LEU A 308 -5.73 -5.28 0.06
C LEU A 308 -6.02 -5.05 -1.42
N LEU A 309 -7.23 -5.32 -1.88
CA LEU A 309 -7.62 -5.09 -3.28
C LEU A 309 -7.77 -3.60 -3.58
N GLY A 310 -8.25 -2.81 -2.62
CA GLY A 310 -8.29 -1.36 -2.74
C GLY A 310 -6.91 -0.75 -2.90
N SER A 311 -5.93 -1.25 -2.15
CA SER A 311 -4.52 -0.86 -2.28
C SER A 311 -3.99 -1.16 -3.68
N VAL A 312 -4.10 -2.40 -4.15
CA VAL A 312 -3.64 -2.82 -5.49
C VAL A 312 -4.30 -1.99 -6.58
N LEU A 313 -5.61 -1.76 -6.47
CA LEU A 313 -6.33 -0.96 -7.44
C LEU A 313 -5.87 0.50 -7.44
N ALA A 314 -5.63 1.09 -6.26
CA ALA A 314 -5.09 2.44 -6.15
C ALA A 314 -3.68 2.53 -6.74
N THR A 315 -2.80 1.59 -6.43
CA THR A 315 -1.45 1.48 -7.01
C THR A 315 -1.49 1.44 -8.53
N ILE A 316 -2.24 0.52 -9.12
CA ILE A 316 -2.28 0.42 -10.59
C ILE A 316 -3.01 1.63 -11.20
N GLY A 317 -4.09 2.09 -10.57
CA GLY A 317 -4.94 3.18 -11.06
C GLY A 317 -4.34 4.57 -10.91
N LEU A 318 -3.37 4.77 -10.01
CA LEU A 318 -2.75 6.08 -9.74
C LEU A 318 -1.22 6.08 -9.91
N THR A 319 -0.50 5.03 -9.51
CA THR A 319 0.97 4.97 -9.67
C THR A 319 1.36 4.84 -11.13
N ILE A 320 0.66 4.05 -11.96
CA ILE A 320 0.95 3.98 -13.41
C ILE A 320 0.80 5.37 -14.04
N PRO A 321 -0.34 6.08 -13.88
CA PRO A 321 -0.46 7.45 -14.36
C PRO A 321 0.64 8.39 -13.84
N ALA A 322 0.99 8.31 -12.56
CA ALA A 322 2.02 9.16 -11.98
C ALA A 322 3.40 8.91 -12.62
N VAL A 323 3.82 7.65 -12.71
CA VAL A 323 5.07 7.22 -13.32
C VAL A 323 5.16 7.66 -14.79
N LEU A 324 4.08 7.46 -15.56
CA LEU A 324 4.02 7.90 -16.96
C LEU A 324 4.05 9.42 -17.09
N THR A 325 3.35 10.14 -16.21
CA THR A 325 3.36 11.61 -16.21
C THR A 325 4.76 12.14 -15.92
N ILE A 326 5.46 11.54 -14.95
CA ILE A 326 6.85 11.89 -14.62
C ILE A 326 7.77 11.59 -15.81
N SER A 327 7.60 10.44 -16.47
CA SER A 327 8.34 10.09 -17.69
C SER A 327 8.17 11.15 -18.78
N LEU A 328 6.93 11.59 -19.04
CA LEU A 328 6.62 12.61 -20.04
C LEU A 328 7.25 13.98 -19.71
N ILE A 329 7.19 14.41 -18.45
CA ILE A 329 7.71 15.71 -18.00
C ILE A 329 9.25 15.71 -18.00
N THR A 330 9.85 14.64 -17.48
CA THR A 330 11.31 14.54 -17.30
C THR A 330 12.04 14.02 -18.53
N LYS A 331 11.28 13.53 -19.54
CA LYS A 331 11.79 12.87 -20.75
C LYS A 331 12.67 11.65 -20.46
N ARG A 332 12.52 11.05 -19.26
CA ARG A 332 13.20 9.80 -18.89
C ARG A 332 12.35 8.62 -19.39
N PRO A 333 12.91 7.67 -20.16
CA PRO A 333 12.16 6.52 -20.62
C PRO A 333 11.75 5.64 -19.43
N VAL A 334 10.56 5.04 -19.52
CA VAL A 334 10.03 4.07 -18.56
C VAL A 334 9.63 2.80 -19.29
N THR A 335 10.05 1.66 -18.75
CA THR A 335 9.71 0.32 -19.23
C THR A 335 8.63 -0.27 -18.33
N LEU A 336 7.37 -0.22 -18.79
CA LEU A 336 6.24 -0.77 -18.06
C LEU A 336 5.98 -2.25 -18.34
N GLY A 337 6.38 -2.76 -19.51
CA GLY A 337 6.14 -4.16 -19.85
C GLY A 337 6.90 -5.10 -18.92
N VAL A 338 6.17 -5.98 -18.24
CA VAL A 338 6.72 -7.07 -17.42
C VAL A 338 7.17 -8.19 -18.36
N GLN A 339 8.42 -8.65 -18.20
CA GLN A 339 9.07 -9.61 -19.09
C GLN A 339 9.53 -10.85 -18.32
N GLY A 340 10.03 -11.87 -19.04
CA GLY A 340 10.61 -13.07 -18.45
C GLY A 340 9.62 -13.87 -17.61
N GLY A 341 10.09 -14.46 -16.50
CA GLY A 341 9.28 -15.24 -15.56
C GLY A 341 8.20 -14.45 -14.83
N ASN A 342 8.35 -13.12 -14.73
CA ASN A 342 7.38 -12.26 -14.04
C ASN A 342 6.04 -12.13 -14.81
N LEU A 343 6.07 -12.25 -16.15
CA LEU A 343 4.86 -12.18 -16.97
C LEU A 343 3.90 -13.35 -16.71
N PRO A 344 4.30 -14.63 -16.81
CA PRO A 344 3.41 -15.75 -16.48
C PRO A 344 3.02 -15.74 -15.00
N LEU A 345 3.89 -15.29 -14.09
CA LEU A 345 3.53 -15.16 -12.67
C LEU A 345 2.43 -14.12 -12.43
N LEU A 346 2.48 -12.98 -13.13
CA LEU A 346 1.42 -11.97 -13.10
C LEU A 346 0.08 -12.55 -13.55
N LEU A 347 0.07 -13.21 -14.71
CA LEU A 347 -1.14 -13.79 -15.29
C LEU A 347 -1.72 -14.90 -14.42
N LEU A 348 -0.86 -15.77 -13.87
CA LEU A 348 -1.27 -16.82 -12.94
C LEU A 348 -1.83 -16.23 -11.65
N THR A 349 -1.22 -15.18 -11.11
CA THR A 349 -1.73 -14.47 -9.92
C THR A 349 -3.14 -13.94 -10.16
N LEU A 350 -3.36 -13.24 -11.28
CA LEU A 350 -4.68 -12.72 -11.62
C LEU A 350 -5.71 -13.84 -11.80
N ALA A 351 -5.36 -14.93 -12.50
CA ALA A 351 -6.24 -16.07 -12.70
C ALA A 351 -6.58 -16.77 -11.37
N VAL A 352 -5.59 -17.00 -10.52
CA VAL A 352 -5.79 -17.60 -9.19
C VAL A 352 -6.64 -16.69 -8.32
N SER A 353 -6.43 -15.37 -8.33
CA SER A 353 -7.30 -14.43 -7.60
C SER A 353 -8.76 -14.55 -8.03
N VAL A 354 -9.06 -14.65 -9.33
CA VAL A 354 -10.43 -14.87 -9.80
C VAL A 354 -10.99 -16.19 -9.27
N VAL A 355 -10.25 -17.29 -9.38
CA VAL A 355 -10.69 -18.62 -8.92
C VAL A 355 -10.92 -18.63 -7.41
N THR A 356 -9.98 -18.06 -6.64
CA THR A 356 -10.08 -17.93 -5.18
C THR A 356 -11.34 -17.18 -4.78
N PHE A 357 -11.60 -16.05 -5.45
CA PHE A 357 -12.67 -15.14 -5.08
C PHE A 357 -14.02 -15.40 -5.76
N THR A 358 -14.16 -16.49 -6.52
CA THR A 358 -15.43 -16.92 -7.11
C THR A 358 -16.30 -17.68 -6.09
N SER A 359 -15.69 -18.31 -5.09
CA SER A 359 -16.40 -19.09 -4.05
C SER A 359 -16.74 -18.24 -2.82
N ARG A 360 -17.98 -18.31 -2.30
CA ARG A 360 -18.41 -17.54 -1.10
C ARG A 360 -17.67 -17.89 0.20
N ARG A 361 -16.85 -18.94 0.20
CA ARG A 361 -16.19 -19.48 1.38
C ARG A 361 -14.68 -19.51 1.18
N THR A 362 -13.96 -19.18 2.23
CA THR A 362 -12.50 -19.33 2.26
C THR A 362 -12.08 -20.78 2.42
N ASN A 363 -10.94 -21.11 1.82
CA ASN A 363 -10.27 -22.39 2.00
C ASN A 363 -8.78 -22.16 2.32
N ILE A 364 -8.26 -22.90 3.29
CA ILE A 364 -6.83 -22.92 3.65
C ILE A 364 -5.96 -23.18 2.41
N LEU A 365 -6.40 -24.08 1.52
CA LEU A 365 -5.69 -24.41 0.28
C LEU A 365 -5.52 -23.19 -0.62
N GLN A 366 -6.53 -22.31 -0.72
CA GLN A 366 -6.41 -21.07 -1.49
C GLN A 366 -5.34 -20.16 -0.88
N GLY A 367 -5.29 -20.05 0.45
CA GLY A 367 -4.25 -19.33 1.16
C GLY A 367 -2.84 -19.87 0.86
N CYS A 368 -2.67 -21.19 0.90
CA CYS A 368 -1.40 -21.85 0.57
C CYS A 368 -0.99 -21.63 -0.89
N VAL A 369 -1.92 -21.67 -1.84
CA VAL A 369 -1.63 -21.41 -3.27
C VAL A 369 -1.13 -19.98 -3.46
N HIS A 370 -1.79 -18.99 -2.86
CA HIS A 370 -1.33 -17.60 -2.90
C HIS A 370 0.07 -17.45 -2.26
N LEU A 371 0.32 -18.03 -1.09
CA LEU A 371 1.64 -17.97 -0.46
C LEU A 371 2.73 -18.67 -1.28
N LEU A 372 2.40 -19.75 -2.00
CA LEU A 372 3.32 -20.38 -2.94
C LEU A 372 3.70 -19.43 -4.08
N LEU A 373 2.73 -18.74 -4.69
CA LEU A 373 3.00 -17.74 -5.73
C LEU A 373 3.86 -16.59 -5.19
N PHE A 374 3.63 -16.18 -3.95
CA PHE A 374 4.47 -15.19 -3.28
C PHE A 374 5.92 -15.69 -3.08
N ALA A 375 6.10 -16.94 -2.68
CA ALA A 375 7.43 -17.55 -2.56
C ALA A 375 8.14 -17.63 -3.92
N VAL A 376 7.42 -17.96 -5.00
CA VAL A 376 7.95 -17.94 -6.38
C VAL A 376 8.34 -16.53 -6.78
N PHE A 377 7.54 -15.51 -6.46
CA PHE A 377 7.91 -14.10 -6.67
C PHE A 377 9.25 -13.77 -6.00
N VAL A 378 9.41 -14.11 -4.71
CA VAL A 378 10.66 -13.85 -3.98
C VAL A 378 11.83 -14.61 -4.62
N LEU A 379 11.61 -15.85 -5.07
CA LEU A 379 12.62 -16.62 -5.80
C LEU A 379 13.04 -15.90 -7.08
N LEU A 380 12.10 -15.45 -7.91
CA LEU A 380 12.37 -14.79 -9.19
C LEU A 380 13.10 -13.44 -9.04
N ILE A 381 13.00 -12.78 -7.88
CA ILE A 381 13.81 -11.58 -7.62
C ILE A 381 15.29 -11.93 -7.64
N PHE A 382 15.71 -13.05 -7.04
CA PHE A 382 17.12 -13.41 -6.89
C PHE A 382 17.60 -14.48 -7.90
N ALA A 383 16.66 -15.22 -8.49
CA ALA A 383 16.88 -16.30 -9.44
C ALA A 383 15.80 -16.25 -10.55
N PRO A 384 15.92 -15.29 -11.51
CA PRO A 384 14.89 -14.97 -12.51
C PRO A 384 14.69 -16.02 -13.61
#